data_AF-A0A139D5W5-F1
#
_entry.id   AF-A0A139D5W5-F1
#
_cell.length_a   1.000
_cell.length_b   1.000
_cell.length_c   1.000
_cell.angle_alpha   90.00
_cell.angle_beta   90.00
_cell.angle_gamma   90.00
#
_symmetry.space_group_name_H-M   'P 1'
#
loop_
_entity.id
_entity.type
_entity.pdbx_description
1 polymer ?
#
loop_
_entity_poly.entity_id
_entity_poly.type
_entity_poly.pdbx_seq_one_letter_code
_entity_poly.pdbx_strand_id
1 'polypeptide(L)'
;ETLHDSPDEDIHRLRKQLKRIRYLMELDAQNWKSALKDLKYRQELYGRFQDLCVQIDLVRHFQDQAPETMPAAIQNLMEHLRGAKTDTRRQILSLGGLGINETER
;
A
#
# COMPACT_ATOMS: atom_id res chain seq x y z
N GLU A 1 3.97 21.89 -2.99
CA GLU A 1 5.01 20.95 -2.52
C GLU A 1 4.61 19.53 -2.87
N THR A 2 5.54 18.77 -3.42
CA THR A 2 5.33 17.55 -4.21
C THR A 2 4.93 16.36 -3.33
N LEU A 3 3.63 16.19 -3.10
CA LEU A 3 3.07 14.95 -2.53
C LEU A 3 3.48 13.67 -3.31
N HIS A 4 3.98 13.79 -4.55
CA HIS A 4 4.19 12.67 -5.46
C HIS A 4 5.53 11.91 -5.33
N ASP A 5 6.52 12.40 -4.58
CA ASP A 5 7.90 11.89 -4.64
C ASP A 5 8.32 10.95 -3.49
N SER A 6 7.40 10.53 -2.61
CA SER A 6 7.78 9.60 -1.53
C SER A 6 8.33 8.27 -2.10
N PRO A 7 9.51 7.80 -1.65
CA PRO A 7 10.00 6.47 -2.02
C PRO A 7 9.00 5.37 -1.64
N ASP A 8 8.89 4.31 -2.46
CA ASP A 8 8.00 3.17 -2.16
C ASP A 8 8.32 2.55 -0.78
N GLU A 9 9.59 2.56 -0.39
CA GLU A 9 10.05 2.04 0.89
C GLU A 9 9.49 2.82 2.09
N ASP A 10 9.21 4.12 1.94
CA ASP A 10 8.57 4.89 3.01
C ASP A 10 7.12 4.45 3.22
N ILE A 11 6.38 4.19 2.14
CA ILE A 11 5.03 3.62 2.19
C ILE A 11 5.07 2.20 2.78
N HIS A 12 6.09 1.41 2.43
CA HIS A 12 6.31 0.08 2.99
C HIS A 12 6.62 0.12 4.51
N ARG A 13 7.45 1.07 4.95
CA ARG A 13 7.75 1.31 6.37
C ARG A 13 6.49 1.71 7.13
N LEU A 14 5.70 2.63 6.58
CA LEU A 14 4.43 3.06 7.18
C LEU A 14 3.44 1.89 7.30
N ARG A 15 3.34 1.03 6.28
CA ARG A 15 2.55 -0.21 6.35
C ARG A 15 2.97 -1.09 7.54
N LYS A 16 4.27 -1.29 7.77
CA LYS A 16 4.78 -2.07 8.91
C LYS A 16 4.37 -1.43 10.24
N GLN A 17 4.46 -0.11 10.36
CA GLN A 17 4.06 0.62 11.56
C GLN A 17 2.55 0.47 11.83
N LEU A 18 1.70 0.63 10.81
CA LEU A 18 0.26 0.42 10.94
C LEU A 18 -0.09 -1.01 11.35
N LYS A 19 0.65 -2.02 10.87
CA LYS A 19 0.48 -3.42 11.35
C LYS A 19 0.77 -3.54 12.84
N ARG A 20 1.86 -2.94 13.32
CA ARG A 20 2.22 -2.95 14.74
C ARG A 20 1.17 -2.27 15.61
N ILE A 21 0.68 -1.09 15.19
CA ILE A 21 -0.38 -0.37 15.91
C ILE A 21 -1.66 -1.20 15.98
N ARG A 22 -2.09 -1.81 14.87
CA ARG A 22 -3.27 -2.70 14.87
C ARG A 22 -3.08 -3.87 15.82
N TYR A 23 -1.92 -4.53 15.80
CA TYR A 23 -1.66 -5.67 16.69
C TYR A 23 -1.72 -5.30 18.17
N LEU A 24 -1.26 -4.09 18.53
CA LEU A 24 -1.41 -3.58 19.90
C LEU A 24 -2.88 -3.32 20.24
N MET A 25 -3.64 -2.69 19.34
CA MET A 25 -5.08 -2.46 19.56
C MET A 25 -5.90 -3.75 19.62
N GLU A 26 -5.48 -4.80 18.91
CA GLU A 26 -6.14 -6.12 18.95
C GLU A 26 -6.03 -6.81 20.31
N LEU A 27 -5.07 -6.42 21.16
CA LEU A 27 -4.98 -6.90 22.55
C LEU A 27 -6.18 -6.44 23.41
N ASP A 28 -6.83 -5.35 23.04
CA ASP A 28 -8.01 -4.80 23.70
C ASP A 28 -9.09 -4.40 22.67
N ALA A 29 -9.43 -5.37 21.81
CA ALA A 29 -10.27 -5.10 20.64
C ALA A 29 -11.67 -4.55 20.99
N GLN A 30 -12.16 -4.76 22.21
CA GLN A 30 -13.45 -4.24 22.66
C GLN A 30 -13.43 -2.70 22.73
N ASN A 31 -12.38 -2.10 23.29
CA ASN A 31 -12.23 -0.66 23.43
C ASN A 31 -11.81 0.03 22.13
N TRP A 32 -11.18 -0.71 21.20
CA TRP A 32 -10.63 -0.15 19.95
C TRP A 32 -11.44 -0.49 18.69
N LYS A 33 -12.67 -0.99 18.81
CA LYS A 33 -13.44 -1.54 17.66
C LYS A 33 -13.54 -0.58 16.47
N SER A 34 -13.79 0.72 16.71
CA SER A 34 -13.89 1.74 15.65
C SER A 34 -12.54 1.99 15.00
N ALA A 35 -11.50 2.26 15.79
CA ALA A 35 -10.14 2.50 15.31
C ALA A 35 -9.57 1.30 14.54
N LEU A 36 -9.86 0.08 14.99
CA LEU A 36 -9.47 -1.17 14.31
C LEU A 36 -10.12 -1.30 12.93
N LYS A 37 -11.36 -0.83 12.74
CA LYS A 37 -12.03 -0.84 11.44
C LYS A 37 -11.30 0.07 10.45
N ASP A 38 -10.96 1.29 10.88
CA ASP A 38 -10.23 2.25 10.04
C ASP A 38 -8.81 1.78 9.72
N LEU A 39 -8.12 1.20 10.71
CA LEU A 39 -6.78 0.62 10.53
C LEU A 39 -6.78 -0.54 9.54
N LYS A 40 -7.81 -1.42 9.58
CA LYS A 40 -7.95 -2.52 8.62
C LYS A 40 -8.15 -1.99 7.21
N TYR A 41 -9.05 -1.02 7.01
CA TYR A 41 -9.26 -0.38 5.71
C TYR A 41 -7.96 0.24 5.16
N ARG A 42 -7.23 0.99 6.00
CA ARG A 42 -5.92 1.53 5.60
C ARG A 42 -4.96 0.42 5.23
N GLN A 43 -4.84 -0.62 6.05
CA GLN A 43 -3.94 -1.75 5.79
C GLN A 43 -4.23 -2.48 4.47
N GLU A 44 -5.49 -2.60 4.07
CA GLU A 44 -5.86 -3.14 2.75
C GLU A 44 -5.29 -2.27 1.62
N LEU A 45 -5.38 -0.94 1.76
CA LEU A 45 -4.85 0.00 0.77
C LEU A 45 -3.31 -0.06 0.70
N TYR A 46 -2.62 -0.04 1.84
CA TYR A 46 -1.17 -0.21 1.90
C TYR A 46 -0.73 -1.60 1.41
N GLY A 47 -1.53 -2.64 1.67
CA GLY A 47 -1.31 -4.00 1.17
C GLY A 47 -1.34 -4.04 -0.35
N ARG A 48 -2.41 -3.50 -0.95
CA ARG A 48 -2.55 -3.39 -2.41
C ARG A 48 -1.37 -2.67 -3.05
N PHE A 49 -0.91 -1.58 -2.46
CA PHE A 49 0.26 -0.86 -2.97
C PHE A 49 1.52 -1.74 -2.97
N GLN A 50 1.76 -2.47 -1.87
CA GLN A 50 2.90 -3.38 -1.78
C GLN A 50 2.80 -4.52 -2.80
N ASP A 51 1.60 -5.09 -2.97
CA ASP A 51 1.38 -6.19 -3.91
C ASP A 51 1.67 -5.74 -5.34
N LEU A 52 1.27 -4.51 -5.71
CA LEU A 52 1.59 -3.92 -7.01
C LEU A 52 3.10 -3.71 -7.20
N CYS A 53 3.83 -3.31 -6.15
CA CYS A 53 5.30 -3.23 -6.22
C CYS A 53 5.91 -4.61 -6.50
N VAL A 54 5.49 -5.63 -5.76
CA VAL A 54 5.96 -7.01 -5.95
C VAL A 54 5.61 -7.54 -7.33
N GLN A 55 4.39 -7.32 -7.83
CA GLN A 55 3.97 -7.75 -9.16
C GLN A 55 4.81 -7.08 -10.26
N ILE A 56 5.07 -5.78 -10.15
CA ILE A 56 5.94 -5.05 -11.08
C ILE A 56 7.35 -5.66 -11.10
N ASP A 57 7.91 -5.98 -9.93
CA ASP A 57 9.25 -6.56 -9.83
C ASP A 57 9.28 -8.00 -10.37
N LEU A 58 8.23 -8.79 -10.15
CA LEU A 58 8.09 -10.13 -10.73
C LEU A 58 8.03 -10.09 -12.26
N VAL A 59 7.26 -9.17 -12.84
CA VAL A 59 7.17 -9.03 -14.29
C VAL A 59 8.49 -8.53 -14.88
N ARG A 60 9.18 -7.59 -14.22
CA ARG A 60 10.54 -7.17 -14.63
C ARG A 60 11.51 -8.35 -14.63
N HIS A 61 11.54 -9.13 -13.56
CA HIS A 61 12.42 -10.30 -13.48
C HIS A 61 12.11 -11.34 -14.55
N PHE A 62 10.82 -11.55 -14.84
CA PHE A 62 10.40 -12.41 -15.95
C PHE A 62 10.88 -11.88 -17.30
N GLN A 63 10.82 -10.56 -17.53
CA GLN A 63 11.34 -9.94 -18.76
C GLN A 63 12.86 -10.12 -18.91
N ASP A 64 13.61 -9.98 -17.83
CA ASP A 64 15.08 -10.13 -17.84
C ASP A 64 15.51 -11.57 -18.17
N GLN A 65 14.64 -12.56 -17.94
CA GLN A 65 14.89 -13.98 -18.19
C GLN A 65 14.30 -14.50 -19.50
N ALA A 66 13.44 -13.73 -20.18
CA ALA A 66 12.75 -14.16 -21.38
C ALA A 66 13.54 -13.84 -22.67
N PRO A 67 13.31 -14.60 -23.76
CA PRO A 67 13.95 -14.34 -25.06
C PRO A 67 13.61 -12.93 -25.61
N GLU A 68 14.46 -12.38 -26.49
CA GLU A 68 14.34 -10.99 -27.01
C GLU A 68 12.96 -10.65 -27.61
N THR A 69 12.23 -11.63 -28.15
CA THR A 69 10.87 -11.44 -28.65
C THR A 69 9.86 -11.44 -27.49
N MET A 70 9.69 -10.28 -26.85
CA MET A 70 8.70 -10.10 -25.78
C MET A 70 7.29 -9.82 -26.34
N PRO A 71 6.25 -10.55 -25.92
CA PRO A 71 4.87 -10.25 -26.32
C PRO A 71 4.39 -8.85 -25.88
N ALA A 72 3.65 -8.16 -26.75
CA ALA A 72 2.99 -6.87 -26.42
C ALA A 72 2.11 -6.94 -25.17
N ALA A 73 1.58 -8.12 -24.83
CA ALA A 73 0.80 -8.36 -23.63
C ALA A 73 1.54 -8.00 -22.33
N ILE A 74 2.86 -8.22 -22.26
CA ILE A 74 3.66 -7.92 -21.07
C ILE A 74 3.82 -6.41 -20.89
N GLN A 75 3.98 -5.67 -21.99
CA GLN A 75 4.06 -4.20 -21.95
C GLN A 75 2.73 -3.62 -21.44
N ASN A 76 1.60 -4.10 -21.97
CA ASN A 76 0.26 -3.69 -21.52
C ASN A 76 0.03 -4.02 -20.03
N LEU A 77 0.47 -5.20 -19.57
CA LEU A 77 0.38 -5.57 -18.16
C LEU A 77 1.21 -4.63 -17.29
N MET A 78 2.44 -4.31 -17.69
CA MET A 78 3.32 -3.40 -16.95
C MET A 78 2.74 -1.99 -16.85
N GLU A 79 2.15 -1.48 -17.93
CA GLU A 79 1.47 -0.18 -17.93
C GLU A 79 0.29 -0.18 -16.96
N HIS A 80 -0.56 -1.21 -17.02
CA HIS A 80 -1.68 -1.37 -16.10
C HIS A 80 -1.25 -1.38 -14.63
N LEU A 81 -0.23 -2.18 -14.29
CA LEU A 81 0.28 -2.29 -12.92
C LEU A 81 0.86 -0.95 -12.43
N ARG A 82 1.59 -0.21 -13.28
CA ARG A 82 2.14 1.11 -12.93
C ARG A 82 1.03 2.15 -12.73
N GLY A 83 0.01 2.14 -13.58
CA GLY A 83 -1.18 2.98 -13.42
C GLY A 83 -1.88 2.72 -12.09
N ALA A 84 -2.21 1.46 -11.82
CA ALA A 84 -2.85 1.04 -10.57
C ALA A 84 -2.01 1.40 -9.33
N LYS A 85 -0.69 1.25 -9.41
CA LYS A 85 0.23 1.64 -8.31
C LYS A 85 0.19 3.15 -8.07
N THR A 86 0.19 3.95 -9.13
CA THR A 86 0.13 5.41 -9.05
C THR A 86 -1.20 5.86 -8.44
N ASP A 87 -2.31 5.27 -8.85
CA ASP A 87 -3.64 5.59 -8.31
C ASP A 87 -3.75 5.20 -6.83
N THR A 88 -3.25 4.02 -6.47
CA THR A 88 -3.22 3.56 -5.07
C THR A 88 -2.34 4.48 -4.21
N ARG A 89 -1.19 4.95 -4.73
CA ARG A 89 -0.35 5.96 -4.06
C ARG A 89 -1.12 7.24 -3.80
N ARG A 90 -1.86 7.77 -4.78
CA ARG A 90 -2.68 8.98 -4.59
C ARG A 90 -3.72 8.79 -3.49
N GLN A 91 -4.39 7.62 -3.47
CA GLN A 91 -5.35 7.30 -2.40
C GLN A 91 -4.66 7.29 -1.03
N ILE A 92 -3.49 6.66 -0.90
CA ILE A 92 -2.72 6.63 0.35
C ILE A 92 -2.36 8.05 0.81
N LEU A 93 -1.88 8.90 -0.10
CA LEU A 93 -1.45 10.26 0.22
C LEU A 93 -2.62 11.19 0.55
N SER A 94 -3.83 10.88 0.08
CA SER A 94 -5.06 11.59 0.45
C SER A 94 -5.62 11.16 1.81
N LEU A 95 -5.09 10.12 2.44
CA LEU A 95 -5.51 9.73 3.78
C LEU A 95 -5.05 10.78 4.80
N GLY A 96 -6.00 11.32 5.56
CA GLY A 96 -5.69 12.14 6.74
C GLY A 96 -5.12 11.32 7.91
N GLY A 97 -4.90 11.98 9.04
CA GLY A 97 -4.50 11.32 10.30
C GLY A 97 -5.49 10.23 10.72
N LEU A 98 -5.06 9.32 11.61
CA LEU A 98 -5.99 8.43 12.29
C LEU A 98 -6.87 9.34 13.16
N GLY A 99 -8.17 9.41 12.89
CA GLY A 99 -9.13 10.26 13.63
C GLY A 99 -9.38 9.72 15.04
N ILE A 100 -8.32 9.57 15.83
CA ILE A 100 -8.37 9.17 17.23
C ILE A 100 -8.86 10.41 17.97
N ASN A 101 -10.17 10.53 18.13
CA ASN A 101 -10.77 11.56 18.96
C ASN A 101 -10.25 11.38 20.39
N GLU A 102 -9.57 12.38 20.94
CA GLU A 102 -9.07 12.42 22.32
C GLU A 102 -10.19 12.60 23.36
N THR A 103 -11.41 12.11 23.11
CA THR A 103 -12.59 12.49 23.91
C THR A 103 -12.79 11.65 25.17
N GLU A 104 -11.89 10.75 25.54
CA GLU A 104 -12.00 9.99 26.80
C GLU A 104 -10.64 9.90 27.50
N ARG A 105 -10.25 11.01 28.14
CA ARG A 105 -9.33 11.01 29.29
C ARG A 105 -9.94 11.80 30.43
#